data_AF-W2P8N3-F1
#
_entry.id   AF-W2P8N3-F1
#
_cell.length_a   1.000
_cell.length_b   1.000
_cell.length_c   1.000
_cell.angle_alpha   90.00
_cell.angle_beta   90.00
_cell.angle_gamma   90.00
#
_symmetry.space_group_name_H-M   'P 1'
#
loop_
_entity.id
_entity.type
_entity.pdbx_description
1 polymer ?
#
loop_
_entity_poly.entity_id
_entity_poly.type
_entity_poly.pdbx_seq_one_letter_code
_entity_poly.pdbx_strand_id
1 'polypeptide(L)' 'MRESLLGMEYRVLWVHPDSSCKTLYLRSWTPVAKLRKDDFVEEMDRVDRWKASSVSLFEEFWRTDE' A
#
# COMPACT_ATOMS: atom_id res chain seq x y z
N MET A 1 1.10 8.97 0.13
CA MET A 1 0.94 9.24 -1.30
C MET A 1 1.93 10.33 -1.67
N ARG A 2 2.65 10.15 -2.77
CA ARG A 2 3.52 11.18 -3.34
C ARG A 2 3.07 11.41 -4.77
N GLU A 3 3.05 12.65 -5.21
CA GLU A 3 2.87 12.99 -6.61
C GLU A 3 4.24 12.99 -7.31
N SER A 4 4.36 12.24 -8.39
CA SER A 4 5.55 12.18 -9.24
C SER A 4 5.19 12.50 -10.69
N LEU A 5 6.18 12.59 -11.57
CA LEU A 5 5.96 12.78 -13.01
C LEU A 5 5.12 11.65 -13.65
N LEU A 6 5.00 10.51 -12.97
CA LEU A 6 4.22 9.35 -13.40
C LEU A 6 2.81 9.31 -12.74
N GLY A 7 2.44 10.36 -12.00
CA GLY A 7 1.17 10.47 -11.27
C GLY A 7 1.31 10.14 -9.79
N MET A 8 0.19 9.74 -9.17
CA MET A 8 0.17 9.35 -7.75
C MET A 8 0.93 8.03 -7.53
N GLU A 9 1.76 8.01 -6.50
CA GLU A 9 2.53 6.86 -6.05
C GLU A 9 2.13 6.44 -4.64
N TYR A 10 1.99 5.13 -4.46
CA TYR A 10 1.83 4.50 -3.16
C TYR A 10 3.17 3.96 -2.68
N ARG A 11 3.35 3.98 -1.36
CA ARG A 11 4.48 3.34 -0.72
C ARG A 11 4.10 1.89 -0.44
N VAL A 12 4.76 0.97 -1.12
CA VAL A 12 4.45 -0.46 -1.06
C VAL A 12 5.53 -1.19 -0.28
N LEU A 13 5.09 -2.08 0.60
CA LEU A 13 5.94 -3.01 1.33
C LEU A 13 5.80 -4.39 0.71
N TRP A 14 6.81 -4.82 -0.03
CA TRP A 14 6.87 -6.17 -0.58
C TRP A 14 7.46 -7.10 0.48
N VAL A 15 6.77 -8.20 0.76
CA VAL A 15 7.28 -9.25 1.64
C VAL A 15 8.05 -10.25 0.77
N HIS A 16 9.27 -10.59 1.18
CA HIS A 16 10.04 -11.60 0.48
C HIS A 16 9.37 -12.97 0.71
N PRO A 17 9.13 -13.78 -0.35
CA PRO A 17 8.43 -15.05 -0.21
C PRO A 17 9.23 -16.08 0.60
N ASP A 18 10.56 -15.97 0.59
CA ASP A 18 11.45 -16.79 1.40
C ASP A 18 11.70 -16.15 2.77
N SER A 19 11.26 -16.84 3.82
CA SER A 19 11.42 -16.45 5.22
C SER A 19 12.86 -16.58 5.73
N SER A 20 13.73 -17.28 5.00
CA SER A 20 15.16 -17.39 5.32
C SER A 20 16.00 -16.23 4.77
N CYS A 21 15.40 -15.37 3.93
CA CYS A 21 16.09 -14.24 3.35
C CYS A 21 16.34 -13.15 4.41
N LYS A 22 17.58 -12.64 4.49
CA LYS A 22 17.96 -11.57 5.44
C LYS A 22 17.19 -10.27 5.21
N THR A 23 16.64 -10.07 4.01
CA THR A 23 15.81 -8.91 3.67
C THR A 23 14.37 -9.36 3.48
N LEU A 24 13.67 -9.52 4.60
CA LEU A 24 12.28 -9.96 4.64
C LEU A 24 11.31 -8.98 3.97
N TYR A 25 11.71 -7.72 3.81
CA TYR A 25 10.84 -6.67 3.26
C TYR A 25 11.60 -5.71 2.33
N LEU A 26 11.00 -5.41 1.19
CA LEU A 26 11.44 -4.36 0.28
C LEU A 26 10.42 -3.22 0.27
N ARG A 27 10.87 -2.01 0.56
CA ARG A 27 10.04 -0.79 0.47
C ARG A 27 10.31 -0.08 -0.84
N SER A 28 9.27 0.21 -1.59
CA SER A 28 9.37 0.94 -2.87
C SER A 28 8.21 1.92 -3.05
N TRP A 29 8.42 2.93 -3.88
CA TRP A 29 7.34 3.77 -4.38
C TRP A 29 6.86 3.18 -5.71
N THR A 30 5.58 2.85 -5.78
CA THR A 30 4.99 2.23 -6.97
C THR A 30 3.87 3.12 -7.51
N PRO A 31 3.89 3.45 -8.82
CA PRO A 31 2.82 4.21 -9.44
C PRO A 31 1.46 3.50 -9.37
N VAL A 32 0.38 4.26 -9.21
CA VAL A 32 -1.02 3.77 -9.24
C VAL A 32 -1.29 2.87 -10.43
N ALA A 33 -0.83 3.29 -11.63
CA ALA A 33 -1.09 2.56 -12.86
C ALA A 33 -0.54 1.12 -12.81
N LYS A 34 0.62 0.93 -12.16
CA LYS A 34 1.21 -0.40 -11.97
C LYS A 34 0.43 -1.20 -10.95
N LEU A 35 0.05 -0.61 -9.82
CA LEU A 35 -0.72 -1.30 -8.78
C LEU A 35 -2.10 -1.75 -9.27
N ARG A 36 -2.78 -0.92 -10.05
CA ARG A 36 -4.05 -1.31 -10.70
C ARG A 36 -3.89 -2.48 -11.66
N LYS A 37 -2.75 -2.56 -12.38
CA LYS A 37 -2.45 -3.68 -13.27
C LYS A 37 -2.13 -4.96 -12.51
N ASP A 38 -1.50 -4.81 -11.34
CA ASP A 38 -1.13 -5.91 -10.44
C ASP A 38 -2.30 -6.30 -9.50
N ASP A 39 -3.53 -5.84 -9.79
CA ASP A 39 -4.79 -6.15 -9.08
C ASP A 39 -4.90 -5.66 -7.62
N PHE A 40 -4.09 -4.68 -7.22
CA PHE A 40 -4.12 -4.07 -5.87
C PHE A 40 -5.26 -3.04 -5.69
N VAL A 41 -6.34 -3.14 -6.46
CA VAL A 41 -7.37 -2.09 -6.50
C VAL A 41 -8.11 -1.98 -5.16
N GLU A 42 -8.40 -3.12 -4.52
CA GLU A 42 -9.09 -3.15 -3.23
C GLU A 42 -8.22 -2.64 -2.08
N GLU A 43 -6.92 -2.97 -2.05
CA GLU A 43 -5.98 -2.46 -1.06
C GLU A 43 -5.79 -0.95 -1.21
N MET A 44 -5.73 -0.47 -2.45
CA MET A 44 -5.66 0.96 -2.74
C MET A 44 -6.89 1.69 -2.22
N ASP A 45 -8.09 1.20 -2.53
CA ASP A 45 -9.35 1.79 -2.05
C ASP A 45 -9.41 1.82 -0.52
N ARG A 46 -8.97 0.74 0.14
CA ARG A 46 -8.94 0.69 1.60
C ARG A 46 -7.95 1.68 2.22
N VAL A 47 -6.77 1.86 1.61
CA VAL A 47 -5.82 2.89 2.04
C VAL A 47 -6.39 4.29 1.85
N ASP A 48 -7.13 4.53 0.77
CA ASP A 48 -7.77 5.82 0.52
C ASP A 48 -8.91 6.09 1.52
N ARG A 49 -9.74 5.09 1.83
CA ARG A 49 -10.76 5.17 2.89
C ARG A 49 -10.14 5.41 4.26
N TRP A 50 -9.02 4.76 4.58
CA TRP A 50 -8.28 5.04 5.80
C TRP A 50 -7.75 6.48 5.84
N LYS A 51 -7.17 6.96 4.73
CA LYS A 51 -6.64 8.32 4.62
C LYS A 51 -7.73 9.39 4.80
N ALA A 52 -8.95 9.09 4.40
CA ALA A 52 -10.11 9.94 4.61
C ALA A 52 -10.71 9.82 6.02
N SER A 53 -10.33 8.77 6.76
CA SER A 53 -10.75 8.54 8.14
C SER A 53 -9.94 9.39 9.13
N SER A 54 -10.50 9.62 10.32
CA SER A 54 -9.81 10.24 11.45
C SER A 54 -8.91 9.28 12.22
N VAL A 55 -8.85 8.00 11.83
CA VAL A 55 -8.07 6.97 12.51
C VAL A 55 -6.58 7.11 12.17
N SER A 56 -5.75 7.33 13.19
CA SER A 56 -4.31 7.59 13.02
C SER A 56 -3.49 6.39 12.57
N LEU A 57 -3.90 5.17 12.94
CA LEU A 57 -3.19 3.93 12.61
C LEU A 57 -3.97 3.10 11.60
N PHE A 58 -3.33 2.73 10.50
CA PHE A 58 -3.96 1.90 9.47
C PHE A 58 -4.43 0.56 10.02
N GLU A 59 -3.68 -0.04 10.96
CA GLU A 59 -4.07 -1.32 11.57
C GLU A 59 -5.40 -1.24 12.34
N GLU A 60 -5.65 -0.14 13.05
CA GLU A 60 -6.90 0.09 13.78
C GLU A 60 -8.08 0.27 12.81
N PHE A 61 -7.83 0.97 11.70
CA PHE A 61 -8.82 1.13 10.63
C PHE A 61 -9.12 -0.21 9.94
N TRP A 62 -8.08 -0.94 9.51
CA TRP A 62 -8.20 -2.22 8.80
C TRP A 62 -9.03 -3.24 9.58
N ARG A 63 -8.85 -3.31 10.91
CA ARG A 63 -9.60 -4.23 11.76
C ARG A 63 -11.09 -3.92 11.86
N THR A 64 -11.50 -2.71 11.49
CA THR A 64 -12.89 -2.24 11.58
C THR A 64 -13.55 -2.15 10.21
N ASP A 65 -12.79 -2.31 9.12
CA ASP A 65 -13.25 -2.20 7.73
C ASP A 65 -13.87 -3.51 7.19
N GLU A 66 -14.76 -4.15 7.96
CA GLU A 66 -15.52 -5.32 7.53
C GLU A 66 -16.70 -4.97 6.61
#